data_AF-A0A1A8BKW5-F1
#
_entry.id   AF-A0A1A8BKW5-F1
#
_cell.length_a   1.000
_cell.length_b   1.000
_cell.length_c   1.000
_cell.angle_alpha   90.00
_cell.angle_beta   90.00
_cell.angle_gamma   90.00
#
_symmetry.space_group_name_H-M   'P 1'
#
loop_
_entity.id
_entity.type
_entity.pdbx_description
1 polymer ?
#
loop_
_entity_poly.entity_id
_entity_poly.type
_entity_poly.pdbx_seq_one_letter_code
_entity_poly.pdbx_strand_id
1 'polypeptide(L)'
;DGSVSSQHAAVENNGNGSAANQAAVEQVSADTPKPEAAGKPTEEEAARYSRLKLFDKVMQKSLNKFIEHASFKGFASMFHPLYKKNPQMMESIHKQFTEELQKTIQEDITRLMEEGMLEYKLNELDKLENAAKDSPESVWRPSGDPEQDLCSFLMPYYQKQEAYVKLELKKIRAENAALAEQVQAGREGIAQTEQHISTAVEEWRASLAEFERMASCFHPTDVFD
;
A
#
# COMPACT_ATOMS: atom_id res chain seq x y z
N ASP A 1 -32.15 21.91 -20.80
CA ASP A 1 -32.72 22.41 -19.54
C ASP A 1 -32.67 21.32 -18.49
N GLY A 2 -32.00 21.42 -17.35
CA GLY A 2 -31.27 22.54 -16.75
C GLY A 2 -29.98 22.04 -16.07
N SER A 3 -29.12 23.01 -15.82
CA SER A 3 -27.70 22.90 -15.49
C SER A 3 -27.45 23.67 -14.17
N VAL A 4 -26.38 23.28 -13.46
CA VAL A 4 -25.66 23.99 -12.36
C VAL A 4 -26.47 24.13 -11.04
N SER A 5 -25.94 24.00 -9.82
CA SER A 5 -24.71 24.64 -9.33
C SER A 5 -24.17 24.09 -8.00
N SER A 6 -22.87 24.34 -7.86
CA SER A 6 -21.91 23.95 -6.84
C SER A 6 -22.09 24.54 -5.44
N GLN A 7 -21.41 23.84 -4.53
CA GLN A 7 -20.89 24.19 -3.21
C GLN A 7 -20.29 25.61 -3.10
N HIS A 8 -20.41 26.24 -1.92
CA HIS A 8 -19.27 26.85 -1.20
C HIS A 8 -19.62 27.33 0.23
N ALA A 9 -18.59 27.21 1.09
CA ALA A 9 -18.25 28.01 2.29
C ALA A 9 -18.90 27.67 3.64
N ALA A 10 -18.25 27.86 4.80
CA ALA A 10 -16.88 27.76 5.29
C ALA A 10 -16.90 28.18 6.78
N VAL A 11 -15.98 27.62 7.58
CA VAL A 11 -15.43 28.13 8.87
C VAL A 11 -16.39 28.31 10.06
N GLU A 12 -16.14 27.57 11.13
CA GLU A 12 -15.98 28.18 12.45
C GLU A 12 -14.97 27.39 13.32
N ASN A 13 -13.98 28.15 13.78
CA ASN A 13 -12.81 27.77 14.54
C ASN A 13 -13.11 28.11 16.01
N ASN A 14 -12.86 27.21 16.97
CA ASN A 14 -12.84 27.61 18.38
C ASN A 14 -11.82 26.80 19.16
N GLY A 15 -10.69 27.45 19.44
CA GLY A 15 -9.69 27.04 20.41
C GLY A 15 -9.81 27.86 21.69
N ASN A 16 -9.77 27.17 22.83
CA ASN A 16 -9.35 27.62 24.17
C ASN A 16 -9.60 26.42 25.11
N GLY A 17 -8.75 26.02 26.05
CA GLY A 17 -7.49 26.51 26.57
C GLY A 17 -7.27 25.87 27.95
N SER A 18 -6.00 25.60 28.27
CA SER A 18 -5.39 25.56 29.60
C SER A 18 -5.69 24.44 30.62
N ALA A 19 -4.62 23.80 31.08
CA ALA A 19 -4.22 23.52 32.48
C ALA A 19 -3.52 22.14 32.56
N ALA A 20 -2.19 22.10 32.56
CA ALA A 20 -1.35 22.12 33.77
C ALA A 20 -1.54 20.87 34.65
N ASN A 21 -0.53 20.00 34.66
CA ASN A 21 -0.06 19.33 35.88
C ASN A 21 1.39 18.82 35.67
N GLN A 22 2.30 19.37 36.46
CA GLN A 22 3.65 18.88 36.73
C GLN A 22 3.67 18.15 38.07
N ALA A 23 4.37 17.02 38.14
CA ALA A 23 5.14 16.49 39.28
C ALA A 23 5.84 15.21 38.76
N ALA A 24 7.16 15.10 38.55
CA ALA A 24 8.24 14.94 39.54
C ALA A 24 7.89 13.80 40.53
N VAL A 25 8.63 12.70 40.74
CA VAL A 25 10.08 12.41 40.93
C VAL A 25 10.20 10.88 40.70
N GLU A 26 11.23 10.28 40.09
CA GLU A 26 12.41 9.71 40.78
C GLU A 26 13.39 9.08 39.77
N GLN A 27 14.65 9.50 39.87
CA GLN A 27 15.81 8.84 39.29
C GLN A 27 16.24 7.69 40.20
N VAL A 28 16.46 6.50 39.65
CA VAL A 28 17.41 5.53 40.19
C VAL A 28 18.25 5.00 39.03
N SER A 29 19.54 5.33 39.10
CA SER A 29 20.62 4.78 38.25
C SER A 29 20.93 3.34 38.65
N ALA A 30 21.17 2.48 37.66
CA ALA A 30 22.00 1.29 37.80
C ALA A 30 22.73 1.01 36.47
N ASP A 31 23.95 0.54 36.63
CA ASP A 31 25.08 0.65 35.70
C ASP A 31 25.25 -0.60 34.80
N THR A 32 25.82 -0.39 33.60
CA THR A 32 26.44 -1.33 32.63
C THR A 32 25.63 -2.43 31.88
N PRO A 33 26.07 -2.92 30.70
CA PRO A 33 27.17 -2.48 29.83
C PRO A 33 26.78 -2.14 28.37
N LYS A 34 27.64 -1.34 27.75
CA LYS A 34 27.75 -1.00 26.33
C LYS A 34 27.55 -2.22 25.39
N PRO A 35 26.59 -2.21 24.46
CA PRO A 35 26.65 -3.08 23.29
C PRO A 35 27.66 -2.47 22.32
N GLU A 36 28.61 -3.30 21.92
CA GLU A 36 29.59 -3.03 20.90
C GLU A 36 28.94 -2.43 19.66
N ALA A 37 29.62 -1.43 19.09
CA ALA A 37 29.28 -0.82 17.84
C ALA A 37 29.29 -1.89 16.74
N ALA A 38 28.14 -2.48 16.48
CA ALA A 38 27.82 -3.07 15.19
C ALA A 38 27.84 -1.90 14.20
N GLY A 39 28.99 -1.71 13.55
CA GLY A 39 29.18 -0.68 12.54
C GLY A 39 28.07 -0.78 11.52
N LYS A 40 27.22 0.24 11.45
CA LYS A 40 26.46 0.49 10.22
C LYS A 40 27.50 0.57 9.10
N PRO A 41 27.33 -0.15 7.98
CA PRO A 41 28.20 0.06 6.85
C PRO A 41 28.07 1.53 6.46
N THR A 42 29.16 2.26 6.61
CA THR A 42 29.26 3.66 6.20
C THR A 42 28.90 3.73 4.72
N GLU A 43 28.21 4.79 4.30
CA GLU A 43 27.81 5.03 2.90
C GLU A 43 29.00 4.89 1.92
N GLU A 44 30.22 5.13 2.41
CA GLU A 44 31.49 4.92 1.70
C GLU A 44 31.86 3.45 1.40
N GLU A 45 31.48 2.49 2.25
CA GLU A 45 31.74 1.06 2.01
C GLU A 45 30.78 0.46 0.98
N ALA A 46 29.52 0.90 0.99
CA ALA A 46 28.56 0.60 -0.06
C ALA A 46 29.01 1.19 -1.41
N ALA A 47 29.55 2.41 -1.39
CA ALA A 47 30.10 3.06 -2.58
C ALA A 47 31.39 2.40 -3.11
N ARG A 48 32.13 1.64 -2.29
CA ARG A 48 33.34 0.89 -2.73
C ARG A 48 33.01 -0.32 -3.60
N TYR A 49 31.79 -0.87 -3.52
CA TYR A 49 31.34 -2.05 -4.26
C TYR A 49 30.16 -1.78 -5.19
N SER A 50 30.01 -0.54 -5.68
CA SER A 50 28.96 -0.23 -6.66
C SER A 50 29.14 -1.07 -7.93
N ARG A 51 28.06 -1.72 -8.36
CA ARG A 51 28.04 -2.53 -9.59
C ARG A 51 28.45 -1.71 -10.82
N LEU A 52 28.14 -0.42 -10.83
CA LEU A 52 28.54 0.50 -11.89
C LEU A 52 30.07 0.64 -11.99
N LYS A 53 30.75 0.87 -10.85
CA LYS A 53 32.22 0.97 -10.82
C LYS A 53 32.89 -0.32 -11.28
N LEU A 54 32.31 -1.47 -10.93
CA LEU A 54 32.79 -2.77 -11.40
C LEU A 54 32.60 -2.91 -12.92
N PHE A 55 31.42 -2.52 -13.43
CA PHE A 55 31.13 -2.49 -14.85
C PHE A 55 32.14 -1.62 -15.60
N ASP A 56 32.34 -0.37 -15.19
CA ASP A 56 33.29 0.56 -15.80
C ASP A 56 34.70 -0.03 -15.84
N LYS A 57 35.15 -0.60 -14.71
CA LYS A 57 36.46 -1.23 -14.61
C LYS A 57 36.62 -2.40 -15.58
N VAL A 58 35.61 -3.26 -15.70
CA VAL A 58 35.63 -4.42 -16.60
C VAL A 58 35.61 -3.97 -18.06
N MET A 59 34.79 -2.97 -18.40
CA MET A 59 34.70 -2.44 -19.76
C MET A 59 36.00 -1.77 -20.19
N GLN A 60 36.57 -0.90 -19.35
CA GLN A 60 37.86 -0.26 -19.62
C GLN A 60 38.99 -1.28 -19.79
N LYS A 61 39.06 -2.27 -18.89
CA LYS A 61 40.08 -3.33 -19.00
C LYS A 61 39.92 -4.16 -20.28
N SER A 62 38.68 -4.45 -20.67
CA SER A 62 38.39 -5.21 -21.89
C SER A 62 38.75 -4.43 -23.15
N LEU A 63 38.42 -3.13 -23.20
CA LEU A 63 38.77 -2.23 -24.30
C LEU A 63 40.30 -2.11 -24.45
N ASN A 64 41.01 -1.87 -23.34
CA ASN A 64 42.48 -1.79 -23.37
C ASN A 64 43.10 -3.08 -23.92
N LYS A 65 42.63 -4.25 -23.45
CA LYS A 65 43.11 -5.54 -23.93
C LYS A 65 42.79 -5.75 -25.42
N PHE A 66 41.64 -5.31 -25.89
CA PHE A 66 41.28 -5.36 -27.31
C PHE A 66 42.22 -4.50 -28.16
N ILE A 67 42.52 -3.28 -27.71
CA ILE A 67 43.45 -2.38 -28.39
C ILE A 67 44.89 -2.93 -28.40
N GLU A 68 45.34 -3.58 -27.33
CA GLU A 68 46.64 -4.26 -27.28
C GLU A 68 46.79 -5.34 -28.38
N HIS A 69 45.70 -6.04 -28.72
CA HIS A 69 45.71 -7.00 -29.82
C HIS A 69 45.86 -6.33 -31.20
N ALA A 70 45.37 -5.10 -31.35
CA ALA A 70 45.55 -4.28 -32.54
C ALA A 70 46.94 -3.60 -32.60
N SER A 71 47.99 -4.27 -32.11
CA SER A 71 49.35 -3.71 -32.02
C SER A 71 49.95 -3.29 -33.38
N PHE A 72 50.80 -2.27 -33.35
CA PHE A 72 51.52 -1.80 -34.55
C PHE A 72 52.35 -2.91 -35.21
N LYS A 73 52.93 -3.81 -34.42
CA LYS A 73 53.72 -4.96 -34.94
C LYS A 73 52.88 -5.84 -35.85
N GLY A 74 51.66 -6.17 -35.44
CA GLY A 74 50.71 -6.94 -36.27
C GLY A 74 50.36 -6.17 -37.54
N PHE A 75 50.00 -4.91 -37.39
CA PHE A 75 49.62 -4.02 -38.50
C PHE A 75 50.74 -3.87 -39.56
N ALA A 76 51.96 -3.54 -39.13
CA ALA A 76 53.12 -3.37 -40.00
C ALA A 76 53.50 -4.68 -40.72
N SER A 77 53.34 -5.84 -40.07
CA SER A 77 53.61 -7.14 -40.68
C SER A 77 52.68 -7.46 -41.84
N MET A 78 51.40 -7.08 -41.74
CA MET A 78 50.38 -7.29 -42.78
C MET A 78 50.56 -6.31 -43.96
N PHE A 79 51.00 -5.09 -43.68
CA PHE A 79 51.23 -4.03 -44.68
C PHE A 79 52.72 -3.78 -44.96
N HIS A 80 53.54 -4.83 -44.95
CA HIS A 80 55.00 -4.75 -45.06
C HIS A 80 55.54 -3.95 -46.26
N PRO A 81 54.99 -4.09 -47.50
CA PRO A 81 55.47 -3.32 -48.64
C PRO A 81 55.28 -1.81 -48.47
N LEU A 82 54.22 -1.39 -47.78
CA LEU A 82 53.93 0.02 -47.50
C LEU A 82 54.77 0.55 -46.34
N TYR A 83 54.94 -0.25 -45.29
CA TYR A 83 55.82 0.08 -44.17
C TYR A 83 57.25 0.35 -44.63
N LYS A 84 57.80 -0.49 -45.52
CA LYS A 84 59.15 -0.28 -46.08
C LYS A 84 59.31 1.04 -46.85
N LYS A 85 58.25 1.53 -47.49
CA LYS A 85 58.30 2.78 -48.28
C LYS A 85 58.25 4.02 -47.40
N ASN A 86 57.42 4.01 -46.36
CA ASN A 86 57.29 5.14 -45.44
C ASN A 86 56.86 4.68 -44.04
N PRO A 87 57.81 4.32 -43.16
CA PRO A 87 57.53 3.85 -41.81
C PRO A 87 56.78 4.88 -40.95
N GLN A 88 57.15 6.16 -41.08
CA GLN A 88 56.58 7.26 -40.30
C GLN A 88 55.10 7.48 -40.61
N MET A 89 54.75 7.48 -41.91
CA MET A 89 53.35 7.59 -42.32
C MET A 89 52.54 6.39 -41.83
N MET A 90 53.11 5.18 -41.92
CA MET A 90 52.43 3.95 -41.46
C MET A 90 52.16 3.98 -39.95
N GLU A 91 53.12 4.44 -39.15
CA GLU A 91 52.97 4.62 -37.71
C GLU A 91 51.91 5.66 -37.36
N SER A 92 51.89 6.79 -38.09
CA SER A 92 50.84 7.81 -37.94
C SER A 92 49.45 7.26 -38.25
N ILE A 93 49.29 6.49 -39.33
CA ILE A 93 48.00 5.89 -39.72
C ILE A 93 47.53 4.90 -38.66
N HIS A 94 48.42 4.03 -38.17
CA HIS A 94 48.06 3.06 -37.14
C HIS A 94 47.66 3.72 -35.82
N LYS A 95 48.37 4.77 -35.42
CA LYS A 95 48.03 5.57 -34.25
C LYS A 95 46.64 6.19 -34.38
N GLN A 96 46.36 6.87 -35.50
CA GLN A 96 45.04 7.46 -35.78
C GLN A 96 43.94 6.42 -35.76
N PHE A 97 44.14 5.29 -36.45
CA PHE A 97 43.18 4.18 -36.46
C PHE A 97 42.87 3.67 -35.04
N THR A 98 43.90 3.50 -34.21
CA THR A 98 43.73 2.97 -32.86
C THR A 98 43.02 3.96 -31.94
N GLU A 99 43.36 5.25 -32.04
CA GLU A 99 42.72 6.33 -31.29
C GLU A 99 41.25 6.49 -31.68
N GLU A 100 40.93 6.49 -32.98
CA GLU A 100 39.56 6.55 -33.48
C GLU A 100 38.76 5.33 -33.06
N LEU A 101 39.31 4.12 -33.22
CA LEU A 101 38.66 2.88 -32.81
C LEU A 101 38.32 2.87 -31.31
N GLN A 102 39.29 3.23 -30.46
CA GLN A 102 39.08 3.30 -29.02
C GLN A 102 38.02 4.34 -28.65
N LYS A 103 38.10 5.52 -29.27
CA LYS A 103 37.14 6.61 -29.03
C LYS A 103 35.73 6.20 -29.44
N THR A 104 35.54 5.67 -30.64
CA THR A 104 34.22 5.26 -31.14
C THR A 104 33.61 4.16 -30.29
N ILE A 105 34.38 3.15 -29.88
CA ILE A 105 33.87 2.11 -28.97
C ILE A 105 33.49 2.71 -27.61
N GLN A 106 34.29 3.63 -27.07
CA GLN A 106 33.99 4.28 -25.80
C GLN A 106 32.71 5.12 -25.88
N GLU A 107 32.54 5.90 -26.95
CA GLU A 107 31.34 6.70 -27.22
C GLU A 107 30.10 5.80 -27.35
N ASP A 108 30.22 4.68 -28.07
CA ASP A 108 29.13 3.71 -28.22
C ASP A 108 28.76 3.05 -26.89
N ILE A 109 29.73 2.69 -26.05
CA ILE A 109 29.48 2.15 -24.71
C ILE A 109 28.73 3.19 -23.87
N THR A 110 29.21 4.44 -23.83
CA THR A 110 28.55 5.51 -23.08
C THR A 110 27.12 5.72 -23.58
N ARG A 111 26.91 5.76 -24.90
CA ARG A 111 25.58 5.89 -25.50
C ARG A 111 24.66 4.74 -25.08
N LEU A 112 25.12 3.49 -25.13
CA LEU A 112 24.35 2.33 -24.69
C LEU A 112 24.02 2.37 -23.18
N MET A 113 24.93 2.89 -22.36
CA MET A 113 24.69 3.08 -20.92
C MET A 113 23.59 4.11 -20.68
N GLU A 114 23.61 5.22 -21.42
CA GLU A 114 22.60 6.28 -21.34
C GLU A 114 21.23 5.79 -21.85
N GLU A 115 21.18 5.20 -23.05
CA GLU A 115 19.97 4.61 -23.65
C GLU A 115 19.34 3.55 -22.74
N GLY A 116 20.18 2.68 -22.17
CA GLY A 116 19.76 1.63 -21.25
C GLY A 116 19.44 2.12 -19.84
N MET A 117 19.69 3.39 -19.52
CA MET A 117 19.67 3.95 -18.16
C MET A 117 20.41 3.06 -17.16
N LEU A 118 21.57 2.55 -17.57
CA LEU A 118 22.26 1.48 -16.86
C LEU A 118 22.72 1.91 -15.47
N GLU A 119 23.21 3.14 -15.34
CA GLU A 119 23.59 3.73 -14.05
C GLU A 119 22.42 3.69 -13.04
N TYR A 120 21.24 4.17 -13.44
CA TYR A 120 20.06 4.14 -12.60
C TYR A 120 19.70 2.69 -12.21
N LYS A 121 19.65 1.77 -13.18
CA LYS A 121 19.25 0.37 -12.93
C LYS A 121 20.23 -0.37 -12.00
N LEU A 122 21.54 -0.17 -12.16
CA LEU A 122 22.55 -0.79 -11.30
C LEU A 122 22.51 -0.19 -9.90
N ASN A 123 22.31 1.12 -9.77
CA ASN A 123 22.16 1.77 -8.47
C ASN A 123 20.87 1.33 -7.75
N GLU A 124 19.75 1.20 -8.46
CA GLU A 124 18.52 0.64 -7.88
C GLU A 124 18.68 -0.82 -7.47
N LEU A 125 19.42 -1.62 -8.26
CA LEU A 125 19.71 -3.01 -7.89
C LEU A 125 20.56 -3.09 -6.61
N ASP A 126 21.56 -2.23 -6.46
CA ASP A 126 22.36 -2.12 -5.24
C ASP A 126 21.47 -1.76 -4.03
N LYS A 127 20.51 -0.83 -4.20
CA LYS A 127 19.54 -0.48 -3.14
C LYS A 127 18.62 -1.64 -2.77
N LEU A 128 18.06 -2.34 -3.77
CA LEU A 128 17.16 -3.48 -3.56
C LEU A 128 17.86 -4.64 -2.87
N GLU A 129 19.10 -4.95 -3.26
CA GLU A 129 19.90 -5.98 -2.59
C GLU A 129 20.15 -5.59 -1.13
N ASN A 130 20.55 -4.34 -0.87
CA ASN A 130 20.77 -3.86 0.50
C ASN A 130 19.51 -3.94 1.36
N ALA A 131 18.34 -3.59 0.81
CA ALA A 131 17.06 -3.68 1.52
C ALA A 131 16.65 -5.14 1.83
N ALA A 132 17.10 -6.10 1.01
CA ALA A 132 16.76 -7.51 1.14
C ALA A 132 17.75 -8.32 1.99
N LYS A 133 18.92 -7.77 2.35
CA LYS A 133 20.01 -8.49 3.05
C LYS A 133 19.57 -9.18 4.35
N ASP A 134 18.66 -8.55 5.09
CA ASP A 134 18.22 -9.05 6.39
C ASP A 134 16.92 -9.87 6.32
N SER A 135 16.40 -10.13 5.11
CA SER A 135 15.20 -10.94 4.93
C SER A 135 15.57 -12.44 4.90
N PRO A 136 15.16 -13.24 5.90
CA PRO A 136 15.48 -14.67 5.96
C PRO A 136 14.61 -15.53 5.02
N GLU A 137 13.61 -14.94 4.36
CA GLU A 137 12.64 -15.67 3.56
C GLU A 137 13.09 -15.89 2.11
N SER A 138 12.68 -17.03 1.54
CA SER A 138 12.84 -17.32 0.12
C SER A 138 12.12 -16.24 -0.71
N VAL A 139 12.91 -15.43 -1.41
CA VAL A 139 12.38 -14.33 -2.22
C VAL A 139 11.47 -14.88 -3.32
N TRP A 140 10.28 -14.30 -3.45
CA TRP A 140 9.33 -14.67 -4.51
C TRP A 140 9.99 -14.62 -5.89
N ARG A 141 9.67 -15.62 -6.71
CA ARG A 141 10.03 -15.71 -8.12
C ARG A 141 8.74 -16.02 -8.88
N PRO A 142 8.56 -15.48 -10.09
CA PRO A 142 7.45 -15.90 -10.95
C PRO A 142 7.43 -17.42 -11.06
N SER A 143 6.28 -18.02 -10.78
CA SER A 143 6.11 -19.47 -10.83
C SER A 143 6.14 -20.00 -12.26
N GLY A 144 5.87 -19.14 -13.24
CA GLY A 144 5.64 -19.51 -14.63
C GLY A 144 4.17 -19.81 -14.95
N ASP A 145 3.32 -19.81 -13.93
CA ASP A 145 1.86 -19.90 -14.03
C ASP A 145 1.27 -18.48 -13.81
N PRO A 146 0.70 -17.85 -14.86
CA PRO A 146 0.24 -16.48 -14.77
C PRO A 146 -0.98 -16.33 -13.85
N GLU A 147 -1.86 -17.33 -13.77
CA GLU A 147 -2.99 -17.32 -12.86
C GLU A 147 -2.51 -17.32 -11.40
N GLN A 148 -1.53 -18.15 -11.07
CA GLN A 148 -0.96 -18.21 -9.71
C GLN A 148 -0.24 -16.91 -9.33
N ASP A 149 0.59 -16.39 -10.23
CA ASP A 149 1.37 -15.17 -10.00
C ASP A 149 0.44 -13.95 -9.80
N LEU A 150 -0.64 -13.86 -10.60
CA LEU A 150 -1.66 -12.83 -10.46
C LEU A 150 -2.44 -12.97 -9.15
N CYS A 151 -2.83 -14.19 -8.77
CA CYS A 151 -3.52 -14.44 -7.51
C CYS A 151 -2.67 -14.00 -6.31
N SER A 152 -1.38 -14.29 -6.32
CA SER A 152 -0.44 -13.88 -5.26
C SER A 152 -0.38 -12.35 -5.13
N PHE A 153 -0.36 -11.63 -6.25
CA PHE A 153 -0.35 -10.16 -6.26
C PHE A 153 -1.67 -9.56 -5.75
N LEU A 154 -2.82 -10.14 -6.13
CA LEU A 154 -4.14 -9.62 -5.78
C LEU A 154 -4.58 -9.98 -4.35
N MET A 155 -4.03 -11.05 -3.76
CA MET A 155 -4.47 -11.57 -2.47
C MET A 155 -4.54 -10.52 -1.34
N PRO A 156 -3.54 -9.63 -1.14
CA PRO A 156 -3.59 -8.64 -0.07
C PRO A 156 -4.76 -7.65 -0.21
N TYR A 157 -5.15 -7.31 -1.43
CA TYR A 157 -6.27 -6.41 -1.70
C TYR A 157 -7.60 -7.07 -1.34
N TYR A 158 -7.79 -8.32 -1.76
CA TYR A 158 -9.02 -9.06 -1.44
C TYR A 158 -9.14 -9.36 0.06
N GLN A 159 -8.02 -9.65 0.75
CA GLN A 159 -8.02 -9.79 2.20
C GLN A 159 -8.46 -8.49 2.91
N LYS A 160 -7.99 -7.33 2.44
CA LYS A 160 -8.42 -6.03 2.98
C LYS A 160 -9.92 -5.78 2.73
N GLN A 161 -10.40 -6.10 1.54
CA GLN A 161 -11.82 -5.96 1.19
C GLN A 161 -12.70 -6.89 2.03
N GLU A 162 -12.29 -8.14 2.20
CA GLU A 162 -13.00 -9.12 3.02
C GLU A 162 -13.09 -8.64 4.48
N ALA A 163 -11.98 -8.15 5.04
CA ALA A 163 -11.94 -7.62 6.40
C ALA A 163 -12.90 -6.43 6.57
N TYR A 164 -12.94 -5.51 5.61
CA TYR A 164 -13.86 -4.38 5.60
C TYR A 164 -15.33 -4.83 5.57
N VAL A 165 -15.69 -5.72 4.63
CA VAL A 165 -17.07 -6.21 4.49
C VAL A 165 -17.52 -6.96 5.74
N LYS A 166 -16.63 -7.77 6.36
CA LYS A 166 -16.93 -8.46 7.61
C LYS A 166 -17.24 -7.48 8.74
N LEU A 167 -16.50 -6.36 8.82
CA LEU A 167 -16.74 -5.32 9.83
C LEU A 167 -18.11 -4.65 9.63
N GLU A 168 -18.43 -4.25 8.39
CA GLU A 168 -19.69 -3.57 8.10
C GLU A 168 -20.90 -4.51 8.30
N LEU A 169 -20.76 -5.78 7.89
CA LEU A 169 -21.79 -6.78 8.12
C LEU A 169 -22.07 -7.00 9.61
N LYS A 170 -21.03 -6.99 10.45
CA LYS A 170 -21.18 -7.11 11.91
C LYS A 170 -21.96 -5.92 12.48
N LYS A 171 -21.67 -4.71 12.00
CA LYS A 171 -22.36 -3.49 12.41
C LYS A 171 -23.84 -3.54 12.05
N ILE A 172 -24.17 -3.83 10.79
CA ILE A 172 -25.55 -3.93 10.31
C ILE A 172 -26.33 -5.01 11.08
N ARG A 173 -25.72 -6.16 11.36
CA ARG A 173 -26.37 -7.22 12.15
C ARG A 173 -26.68 -6.78 13.57
N ALA A 174 -25.79 -6.03 14.22
CA ALA A 174 -26.03 -5.53 15.57
C ALA A 174 -27.17 -4.49 15.60
N GLU A 175 -27.17 -3.56 14.65
CA GLU A 175 -28.23 -2.56 14.51
C GLU A 175 -29.59 -3.21 14.22
N ASN A 176 -29.64 -4.16 13.29
CA ASN A 176 -30.87 -4.88 12.97
C ASN A 176 -31.39 -5.71 14.15
N ALA A 177 -30.52 -6.32 14.95
CA ALA A 177 -30.93 -7.04 16.15
C ALA A 177 -31.57 -6.10 17.17
N ALA A 178 -30.95 -4.95 17.44
CA ALA A 178 -31.51 -3.95 18.35
C ALA A 178 -32.86 -3.39 17.86
N LEU A 179 -32.98 -3.12 16.56
CA LEU A 179 -34.25 -2.69 15.96
C LEU A 179 -35.33 -3.77 16.04
N ALA A 180 -34.97 -5.04 15.82
CA ALA A 180 -35.91 -6.16 15.93
C ALA A 180 -36.43 -6.31 17.37
N GLU A 181 -35.57 -6.17 18.38
CA GLU A 181 -35.96 -6.17 19.79
C GLU A 181 -36.93 -5.01 20.11
N GLN A 182 -36.66 -3.79 19.61
CA GLN A 182 -37.55 -2.64 19.81
C GLN A 182 -38.92 -2.85 19.15
N VAL A 183 -38.95 -3.40 17.94
CA VAL A 183 -40.21 -3.72 17.24
C VAL A 183 -41.00 -4.76 18.02
N GLN A 184 -40.34 -5.79 18.54
CA GLN A 184 -41.00 -6.85 19.31
C GLN A 184 -41.61 -6.28 20.61
N ALA A 185 -40.84 -5.50 21.37
CA ALA A 185 -41.33 -4.82 22.57
C ALA A 185 -42.50 -3.88 22.25
N GLY A 186 -42.43 -3.14 21.13
CA GLY A 186 -43.52 -2.29 20.66
C GLY A 186 -44.80 -3.07 20.34
N ARG A 187 -44.67 -4.22 19.66
CA ARG A 187 -45.80 -5.11 19.35
C ARG A 187 -46.46 -5.67 20.62
N GLU A 188 -45.66 -6.05 21.61
CA GLU A 188 -46.16 -6.53 22.90
C GLU A 188 -46.93 -5.43 23.65
N GLY A 189 -46.42 -4.20 23.66
CA GLY A 189 -47.13 -3.05 24.25
C GLY A 189 -48.47 -2.74 23.57
N ILE A 190 -48.52 -2.84 22.24
CA ILE A 190 -49.77 -2.67 21.48
C ILE A 190 -50.76 -3.78 21.85
N ALA A 191 -50.33 -5.04 21.87
CA ALA A 191 -51.21 -6.17 22.20
C ALA A 191 -51.79 -6.05 23.63
N GLN A 192 -50.97 -5.63 24.60
CA GLN A 192 -51.44 -5.38 25.97
C GLN A 192 -52.49 -4.26 26.00
N THR A 193 -52.25 -3.15 25.29
CA THR A 193 -53.18 -2.03 25.23
C THR A 193 -54.51 -2.44 24.58
N GLU A 194 -54.46 -3.22 23.49
CA GLU A 194 -55.64 -3.76 22.82
C GLU A 194 -56.46 -4.67 23.75
N GLN A 195 -55.80 -5.52 24.54
CA GLN A 195 -56.46 -6.36 25.55
C GLN A 195 -57.13 -5.53 26.65
N HIS A 196 -56.45 -4.49 27.15
CA HIS A 196 -57.02 -3.57 28.14
C HIS A 196 -58.26 -2.86 27.61
N ILE A 197 -58.22 -2.34 26.39
CA ILE A 197 -59.36 -1.70 25.74
C ILE A 197 -60.51 -2.69 25.59
N SER A 198 -60.24 -3.91 25.15
CA SER A 198 -61.26 -4.94 24.95
C SER A 198 -61.96 -5.30 26.26
N THR A 199 -61.19 -5.48 27.33
CA THR A 199 -61.72 -5.77 28.68
C THR A 199 -62.59 -4.61 29.19
N ALA A 200 -62.12 -3.36 29.06
CA ALA A 200 -62.90 -2.19 29.45
C ALA A 200 -64.21 -2.09 28.66
N VAL A 201 -64.18 -2.34 27.35
CA VAL A 201 -65.38 -2.36 26.51
C VAL A 201 -66.37 -3.44 26.97
N GLU A 202 -65.89 -4.63 27.35
CA GLU A 202 -66.73 -5.70 27.87
C GLU A 202 -67.36 -5.33 29.23
N GLU A 203 -66.59 -4.76 30.16
CA GLU A 203 -67.08 -4.28 31.45
C GLU A 203 -68.16 -3.20 31.29
N TRP A 204 -67.97 -2.26 30.37
CA TRP A 204 -68.95 -1.22 30.05
C TRP A 204 -70.23 -1.81 29.47
N ARG A 205 -70.12 -2.79 28.56
CA ARG A 205 -71.29 -3.51 28.01
C ARG A 205 -72.05 -4.27 29.09
N ALA A 206 -71.35 -4.94 30.02
CA ALA A 206 -71.98 -5.65 31.12
C ALA A 206 -72.74 -4.69 32.04
N SER A 207 -72.13 -3.56 32.40
CA SER A 207 -72.74 -2.52 33.24
C SER A 207 -74.00 -1.93 32.60
N LEU A 208 -73.99 -1.68 31.29
CA LEU A 208 -75.16 -1.22 30.54
C LEU A 208 -76.29 -2.26 30.55
N ALA A 209 -75.96 -3.54 30.32
CA ALA A 209 -76.95 -4.62 30.35
C ALA A 209 -77.59 -4.79 31.75
N GLU A 210 -76.82 -4.61 32.82
CA GLU A 210 -77.34 -4.58 34.19
C GLU A 210 -78.27 -3.39 34.44
N PHE A 211 -77.88 -2.20 33.97
CA PHE A 211 -78.72 -1.01 34.06
C PHE A 211 -80.05 -1.18 33.31
N GLU A 212 -80.02 -1.70 32.07
CA GLU A 212 -81.23 -2.00 31.29
C GLU A 212 -82.13 -3.02 32.00
N ARG A 213 -81.54 -4.05 32.62
CA ARG A 213 -82.29 -5.02 33.44
C ARG A 213 -82.95 -4.35 34.65
N MET A 214 -82.23 -3.49 35.38
CA MET A 214 -82.78 -2.74 36.51
C MET A 214 -83.91 -1.81 36.06
N ALA A 215 -83.71 -1.04 34.99
CA ALA A 215 -84.74 -0.17 34.42
C ALA A 215 -86.00 -0.94 34.02
N SER A 216 -85.84 -2.15 33.47
CA SER A 216 -86.97 -3.03 33.12
C SER A 216 -87.75 -3.54 34.36
N CYS A 217 -87.09 -3.72 35.50
CA CYS A 217 -87.75 -4.09 36.77
C CYS A 217 -88.61 -2.98 37.39
N PHE A 218 -88.38 -1.71 37.03
CA PHE A 218 -89.18 -0.57 37.48
C PHE A 218 -90.36 -0.25 36.55
N HIS A 219 -90.57 -1.03 35.49
CA HIS A 219 -91.78 -0.92 34.67
C HIS A 219 -92.92 -1.68 35.36
N PRO A 220 -94.05 -1.02 35.67
CA PRO A 220 -95.21 -1.72 36.22
C PRO A 220 -95.73 -2.72 35.18
N THR A 221 -95.89 -3.98 35.58
CA THR A 221 -96.82 -4.87 34.88
C THR A 221 -98.22 -4.31 35.12
N ASP A 222 -98.73 -3.50 34.19
CA ASP A 222 -100.16 -3.23 34.12
C ASP A 222 -100.87 -4.55 33.75
N VAL A 223 -101.33 -5.22 34.80
CA VAL A 223 -102.53 -6.03 34.75
C VAL A 223 -103.70 -5.04 34.67
N PHE A 224 -104.37 -4.99 33.54
CA PHE A 224 -105.78 -4.64 33.48
C PHE A 224 -106.47 -5.61 32.49
N ASP A 225 -107.51 -6.27 33.01
CA ASP A 225 -108.53 -7.04 32.28
C ASP A 225 -109.18 -6.21 31.15
#